data_AF-A0A3N2M805-F1
#
_entry.id   AF-A0A3N2M805-F1
#
_cell.length_a   1.000
_cell.length_b   1.000
_cell.length_c   1.000
_cell.angle_alpha   90.00
_cell.angle_beta   90.00
_cell.angle_gamma   90.00
#
_symmetry.space_group_name_H-M   'P 1'
#
loop_
_entity.id
_entity.type
_entity.pdbx_description
1 polymer ?
#
loop_
_entity_poly.entity_id
_entity_poly.type
_entity_poly.pdbx_seq_one_letter_code
_entity_poly.pdbx_strand_id
1 'polypeptide(L)'
;MPNWCCTAYAIEGDAKELQSLYDLMNKLQESKDPSVPNGFGTTWLGCLVDALGEKWEDVSCRGSWNDLEFDGRVLTFNTETAWAPCNETLDVVCRKYPALNYLYRSEEPGMALYYTNDDEGRYFPDRFVVEVCISKKEYYTEYFTDLQSVYEWLEEICDMQVQSKLDVDAIVGQWRKKYAHAHCYIHEYKISA
;
A
#
# COMPACT_ATOMS: atom_id res chain seq x y z
N MET A 1 19.18 -5.88 -3.95
CA MET A 1 18.22 -5.28 -3.00
C MET A 1 16.82 -5.65 -3.48
N PRO A 2 15.87 -5.97 -2.59
CA PRO A 2 14.50 -6.14 -3.01
C PRO A 2 13.92 -4.80 -3.48
N ASN A 3 12.90 -4.85 -4.33
CA ASN A 3 12.01 -3.72 -4.43
C ASN A 3 11.08 -3.73 -3.20
N TRP A 4 10.65 -2.56 -2.76
CA TRP A 4 9.78 -2.41 -1.60
C TRP A 4 8.33 -2.23 -2.04
N CYS A 5 7.46 -3.01 -1.44
CA CYS A 5 6.03 -2.95 -1.59
C CYS A 5 5.42 -2.33 -0.33
N CYS A 6 4.77 -1.18 -0.48
CA CYS A 6 4.02 -0.53 0.57
C CYS A 6 2.55 -0.98 0.46
N THR A 7 1.93 -1.37 1.57
CA THR A 7 0.53 -1.78 1.57
C THR A 7 -0.19 -1.16 2.75
N ALA A 8 -1.25 -0.41 2.49
CA ALA A 8 -2.17 0.09 3.50
C ALA A 8 -3.29 -0.92 3.71
N TYR A 9 -3.62 -1.22 4.97
CA TYR A 9 -4.69 -2.14 5.35
C TYR A 9 -5.76 -1.44 6.17
N ALA A 10 -7.00 -1.87 5.99
CA ALA A 10 -8.15 -1.58 6.84
C ALA A 10 -8.80 -2.91 7.22
N ILE A 11 -8.85 -3.21 8.52
CA ILE A 11 -9.47 -4.42 9.06
C ILE A 11 -10.77 -4.02 9.75
N GLU A 12 -11.85 -4.70 9.37
CA GLU A 12 -13.19 -4.50 9.92
C GLU A 12 -13.80 -5.84 10.37
N GLY A 13 -14.84 -5.77 11.21
CA GLY A 13 -15.54 -6.95 11.70
C GLY A 13 -16.05 -6.79 13.12
N ASP A 14 -16.03 -7.87 13.89
CA ASP A 14 -16.42 -7.85 15.30
C ASP A 14 -15.50 -6.95 16.15
N ALA A 15 -16.11 -6.08 16.95
CA ALA A 15 -15.38 -5.09 17.74
C ALA A 15 -14.45 -5.71 18.81
N LYS A 16 -14.80 -6.89 19.36
CA LYS A 16 -13.96 -7.57 20.36
C LYS A 16 -12.77 -8.25 19.70
N GLU A 17 -12.97 -8.84 18.53
CA GLU A 17 -11.88 -9.41 17.73
C GLU A 17 -10.92 -8.31 17.26
N LEU A 18 -11.42 -7.16 16.80
CA LEU A 18 -10.61 -5.99 16.44
C LEU A 18 -9.79 -5.49 17.64
N GLN A 19 -10.41 -5.31 18.80
CA GLN A 19 -9.70 -4.90 20.01
C GLN A 19 -8.62 -5.91 20.40
N SER A 20 -8.92 -7.21 20.31
CA SER A 20 -7.97 -8.27 20.64
C SER A 20 -6.75 -8.26 19.71
N LEU A 21 -6.97 -8.04 18.41
CA LEU A 21 -5.91 -7.92 17.42
C LEU A 21 -5.08 -6.65 17.65
N TYR A 22 -5.73 -5.50 17.86
CA TYR A 22 -5.04 -4.24 18.16
C TYR A 22 -4.18 -4.36 19.42
N ASP A 23 -4.72 -4.90 20.52
CA ASP A 23 -3.99 -5.08 21.77
C ASP A 23 -2.76 -5.99 21.59
N LEU A 24 -2.90 -7.04 20.77
CA LEU A 24 -1.81 -7.94 20.43
C LEU A 24 -0.70 -7.22 19.65
N MET A 25 -1.05 -6.54 18.55
CA MET A 25 -0.09 -5.82 17.71
C MET A 25 0.58 -4.68 18.49
N ASN A 26 -0.19 -3.94 19.29
CA ASN A 26 0.32 -2.87 20.13
C ASN A 26 1.29 -3.40 21.20
N LYS A 27 0.98 -4.53 21.83
CA LYS A 27 1.91 -5.20 22.76
C LYS A 27 3.21 -5.61 22.06
N LEU A 28 3.14 -6.14 20.84
CA LEU A 28 4.32 -6.54 20.09
C LEU A 28 5.20 -5.32 19.75
N GLN A 29 4.64 -4.24 19.22
CA GLN A 29 5.43 -3.07 18.82
C GLN A 29 6.06 -2.33 20.01
N GLU A 30 5.38 -2.28 21.16
CA GLU A 30 5.88 -1.66 22.41
C GLU A 30 6.86 -2.55 23.18
N SER A 31 7.05 -3.80 22.74
CA SER A 31 8.03 -4.70 23.37
C SER A 31 9.45 -4.20 23.13
N LYS A 32 10.33 -4.40 24.09
CA LYS A 32 11.74 -3.99 23.99
C LYS A 32 12.51 -4.76 22.92
N ASP A 33 12.23 -6.06 22.82
CA ASP A 33 12.92 -7.01 21.95
C ASP A 33 11.87 -7.78 21.14
N PRO A 34 12.17 -8.17 19.89
CA PRO A 34 11.25 -8.95 19.08
C PRO A 34 10.99 -10.33 19.70
N SER A 35 9.76 -10.84 19.56
CA SER A 35 9.40 -12.18 20.06
C SER A 35 10.14 -13.30 19.33
N VAL A 36 10.51 -13.06 18.07
CA VAL A 36 11.28 -13.97 17.23
C VAL A 36 12.53 -13.24 16.71
N PRO A 37 13.74 -13.83 16.80
CA PRO A 37 14.96 -13.21 16.27
C PRO A 37 14.85 -12.89 14.77
N ASN A 38 15.02 -11.62 14.40
CA ASN A 38 14.86 -11.15 13.02
C ASN A 38 15.62 -9.83 12.75
N GLY A 39 15.60 -9.37 11.49
CA GLY A 39 16.26 -8.13 11.06
C GLY A 39 15.34 -6.90 10.87
N PHE A 40 14.03 -7.06 11.12
CA PHE A 40 12.99 -6.04 10.96
C PHE A 40 12.59 -5.37 12.29
N GLY A 41 12.87 -6.00 13.43
CA GLY A 41 12.52 -5.49 14.75
C GLY A 41 11.23 -6.08 15.32
N THR A 42 10.62 -5.36 16.27
CA THR A 42 9.45 -5.81 17.03
C THR A 42 8.17 -5.84 16.19
N THR A 43 8.09 -4.98 15.17
CA THR A 43 6.98 -4.91 14.21
C THR A 43 7.13 -5.83 13.01
N TRP A 44 8.03 -6.82 13.08
CA TRP A 44 8.16 -7.81 12.02
C TRP A 44 6.87 -8.63 11.88
N LEU A 45 6.34 -8.79 10.66
CA LEU A 45 5.13 -9.58 10.40
C LEU A 45 5.24 -11.02 10.92
N GLY A 46 6.44 -11.61 10.90
CA GLY A 46 6.67 -12.94 11.47
C GLY A 46 6.45 -13.02 12.99
N CYS A 47 6.71 -11.93 13.73
CA CYS A 47 6.37 -11.85 15.16
C CYS A 47 4.85 -11.92 15.37
N LEU A 48 4.05 -11.32 14.47
CA LEU A 48 2.60 -11.38 14.54
C LEU A 48 2.10 -12.80 14.22
N VAL A 49 2.63 -13.44 13.17
CA VAL A 49 2.29 -14.84 12.81
C VAL A 49 2.57 -15.79 13.98
N ASP A 50 3.76 -15.70 14.58
CA ASP A 50 4.15 -16.49 15.75
C ASP A 50 3.20 -16.26 16.94
N ALA A 51 2.88 -15.00 17.24
CA ALA A 51 2.00 -14.65 18.35
C ALA A 51 0.54 -15.11 18.16
N LEU A 52 0.09 -15.28 16.91
CA LEU A 52 -1.21 -15.85 16.58
C LEU A 52 -1.24 -17.39 16.73
N GLY A 53 -0.07 -18.02 16.87
CA GLY A 53 0.13 -19.45 17.08
C GLY A 53 0.48 -20.25 15.82
N GLU A 54 0.84 -19.56 14.74
CA GLU A 54 1.25 -20.19 13.48
C GLU A 54 2.78 -20.12 13.30
N LYS A 55 3.32 -20.99 12.45
CA LYS A 55 4.76 -20.96 12.12
C LYS A 55 5.04 -19.91 11.06
N TRP A 56 5.82 -18.91 11.43
CA TRP A 56 6.19 -17.82 10.51
C TRP A 56 7.00 -18.32 9.30
N GLU A 57 7.70 -19.45 9.41
CA GLU A 57 8.47 -20.06 8.31
C GLU A 57 7.59 -20.55 7.16
N ASP A 58 6.33 -20.86 7.45
CA ASP A 58 5.35 -21.36 6.47
C ASP A 58 4.49 -20.21 5.88
N VAL A 59 4.73 -18.97 6.30
CA VAL A 59 3.93 -17.79 5.93
C VAL A 59 4.80 -16.70 5.31
N SER A 60 4.36 -16.13 4.19
CA SER A 60 4.99 -14.93 3.63
C SER A 60 4.83 -13.77 4.61
N CYS A 61 5.91 -13.39 5.28
CA CYS A 61 5.92 -12.38 6.35
C CYS A 61 7.19 -11.51 6.30
N ARG A 62 7.77 -11.33 5.11
CA ARG A 62 9.02 -10.57 4.93
C ARG A 62 8.77 -9.07 4.82
N GLY A 63 8.41 -8.49 5.95
CA GLY A 63 8.19 -7.06 6.11
C GLY A 63 7.80 -6.70 7.52
N SER A 64 7.58 -5.42 7.77
CA SER A 64 7.15 -4.91 9.06
C SER A 64 5.95 -4.00 8.91
N TRP A 65 5.12 -3.93 9.96
CA TRP A 65 4.04 -2.93 10.02
C TRP A 65 4.52 -1.62 10.65
N ASN A 66 3.79 -0.55 10.35
CA ASN A 66 3.91 0.78 10.97
C ASN A 66 2.53 1.47 10.96
N ASP A 67 2.45 2.65 11.59
CA ASP A 67 1.23 3.48 11.63
C ASP A 67 -0.03 2.75 12.10
N LEU A 68 0.11 1.94 13.18
CA LEU A 68 -1.01 1.20 13.76
C LEU A 68 -2.00 2.12 14.46
N GLU A 69 -3.22 2.20 13.94
CA GLU A 69 -4.30 3.04 14.46
C GLU A 69 -5.61 2.26 14.62
N PHE A 70 -6.36 2.53 15.68
CA PHE A 70 -7.66 1.91 15.92
C PHE A 70 -8.68 2.92 16.43
N ASP A 71 -9.78 3.10 15.70
CA ASP A 71 -10.85 4.06 16.06
C ASP A 71 -12.01 3.41 16.85
N GLY A 72 -11.90 2.13 17.20
CA GLY A 72 -12.95 1.34 17.84
C GLY A 72 -13.88 0.61 16.86
N ARG A 73 -13.79 0.88 15.55
CA ARG A 73 -14.58 0.23 14.49
C ARG A 73 -13.72 -0.37 13.39
N VAL A 74 -12.57 0.24 13.10
CA VAL A 74 -11.65 -0.17 12.05
C VAL A 74 -10.23 -0.07 12.57
N LEU A 75 -9.44 -1.11 12.33
CA LEU A 75 -8.00 -1.15 12.60
C LEU A 75 -7.25 -0.89 11.30
N THR A 76 -6.41 0.14 11.27
CA THR A 76 -5.61 0.51 10.08
C THR A 76 -4.12 0.48 10.40
N PHE A 77 -3.33 0.12 9.40
CA PHE A 77 -1.87 0.17 9.46
C PHE A 77 -1.28 0.02 8.05
N ASN A 78 0.01 0.35 7.92
CA ASN A 78 0.75 0.09 6.69
C ASN A 78 1.79 -1.02 6.91
N THR A 79 2.19 -1.68 5.83
CA THR A 79 3.34 -2.59 5.83
C THR A 79 4.33 -2.22 4.73
N GLU A 80 5.62 -2.36 5.04
CA GLU A 80 6.69 -2.36 4.04
C GLU A 80 7.22 -3.79 3.90
N THR A 81 7.10 -4.35 2.69
CA THR A 81 7.37 -5.76 2.39
C THR A 81 8.25 -5.93 1.17
N ALA A 82 8.98 -7.04 1.08
CA ALA A 82 9.80 -7.31 -0.09
C ALA A 82 8.96 -7.80 -1.28
N TRP A 83 9.02 -7.08 -2.41
CA TRP A 83 8.48 -7.41 -3.74
C TRP A 83 6.95 -7.50 -3.90
N ALA A 84 6.18 -7.80 -2.87
CA ALA A 84 4.74 -8.00 -2.95
C ALA A 84 4.10 -7.86 -1.57
N PRO A 85 2.79 -7.57 -1.48
CA PRO A 85 2.08 -7.59 -0.21
C PRO A 85 2.18 -8.99 0.43
N CYS A 86 2.48 -9.04 1.72
CA CYS A 86 2.48 -10.27 2.52
C CYS A 86 1.08 -10.59 3.06
N ASN A 87 0.07 -10.65 2.19
CA ASN A 87 -1.34 -10.85 2.55
C ASN A 87 -1.58 -12.16 3.31
N GLU A 88 -0.72 -13.17 3.14
CA GLU A 88 -0.80 -14.43 3.87
C GLU A 88 -0.69 -14.24 5.38
N THR A 89 -0.03 -13.16 5.84
CA THR A 89 -0.03 -12.78 7.26
C THR A 89 -1.42 -12.34 7.73
N LEU A 90 -2.16 -11.61 6.89
CA LEU A 90 -3.54 -11.19 7.16
C LEU A 90 -4.51 -12.37 7.04
N ASP A 91 -4.24 -13.34 6.17
CA ASP A 91 -5.01 -14.58 6.13
C ASP A 91 -4.88 -15.38 7.43
N VAL A 92 -3.70 -15.36 8.08
CA VAL A 92 -3.53 -15.93 9.45
C VAL A 92 -4.40 -15.18 10.45
N VAL A 93 -4.42 -13.84 10.39
CA VAL A 93 -5.26 -13.01 11.25
C VAL A 93 -6.73 -13.41 11.10
N CYS A 94 -7.26 -13.50 9.88
CA CYS A 94 -8.64 -13.89 9.62
C CYS A 94 -8.95 -15.34 10.01
N ARG A 95 -7.97 -16.27 9.93
CA ARG A 95 -8.16 -17.63 10.48
C ARG A 95 -8.28 -17.63 12.00
N LYS A 96 -7.54 -16.76 12.68
CA LYS A 96 -7.60 -16.61 14.15
C LYS A 96 -8.87 -15.90 14.61
N TYR A 97 -9.27 -14.89 13.85
CA TYR A 97 -10.39 -13.99 14.11
C TYR A 97 -11.37 -14.05 12.93
N PRO A 98 -12.24 -15.08 12.88
CA PRO A 98 -13.05 -15.39 11.70
C PRO A 98 -14.18 -14.38 11.43
N ALA A 99 -14.46 -13.46 12.35
CA ALA A 99 -15.39 -12.35 12.10
C ALA A 99 -14.69 -11.13 11.49
N LEU A 100 -13.36 -11.15 11.34
CA LEU A 100 -12.59 -10.08 10.71
C LEU A 100 -12.38 -10.32 9.23
N ASN A 101 -12.39 -9.24 8.47
CA ASN A 101 -11.99 -9.20 7.06
C ASN A 101 -11.07 -8.00 6.86
N TYR A 102 -10.19 -8.07 5.86
CA TYR A 102 -9.28 -6.99 5.53
C TYR A 102 -9.48 -6.48 4.10
N LEU A 103 -9.39 -5.17 3.97
CA LEU A 103 -9.29 -4.46 2.71
C LEU A 103 -7.90 -3.83 2.63
N TYR A 104 -7.35 -3.69 1.43
CA TYR A 104 -6.00 -3.16 1.26
C TYR A 104 -5.81 -2.40 -0.04
N ARG A 105 -4.79 -1.54 -0.05
CA ARG A 105 -4.18 -0.96 -1.26
C ARG A 105 -2.67 -1.16 -1.22
N SER A 106 -2.11 -1.74 -2.28
CA SER A 106 -0.72 -2.19 -2.35
C SER A 106 0.00 -1.60 -3.56
N GLU A 107 1.25 -1.19 -3.36
CA GLU A 107 2.06 -0.44 -4.32
C GLU A 107 3.52 -0.93 -4.29
N GLU A 108 3.98 -1.50 -5.41
CA GLU A 108 5.39 -1.84 -5.67
C GLU A 108 5.82 -1.17 -6.98
N PRO A 109 6.36 0.06 -6.93
CA PRO A 109 6.68 0.86 -8.13
C PRO A 109 7.76 0.26 -9.02
N GLY A 110 8.72 -0.49 -8.47
CA GLY A 110 9.85 -1.08 -9.19
C GLY A 110 9.45 -2.11 -10.24
N MET A 111 8.29 -2.76 -10.10
CA MET A 111 7.67 -3.63 -11.12
C MET A 111 6.29 -3.13 -11.57
N ALA A 112 5.92 -1.90 -11.20
CA ALA A 112 4.62 -1.29 -11.48
C ALA A 112 3.42 -2.16 -11.06
N LEU A 113 3.48 -2.70 -9.84
CA LEU A 113 2.42 -3.51 -9.27
C LEU A 113 1.55 -2.66 -8.34
N TYR A 114 0.31 -2.44 -8.76
CA TYR A 114 -0.67 -1.64 -8.02
C TYR A 114 -1.95 -2.47 -7.90
N TYR A 115 -2.33 -2.81 -6.67
CA TYR A 115 -3.45 -3.71 -6.39
C TYR A 115 -4.32 -3.21 -5.25
N THR A 116 -5.60 -3.53 -5.29
CA THR A 116 -6.53 -3.37 -4.17
C THR A 116 -7.60 -4.45 -4.23
N ASN A 117 -8.10 -4.90 -3.08
CA ASN A 117 -9.32 -5.71 -3.02
C ASN A 117 -10.56 -4.88 -2.62
N ASP A 118 -10.41 -3.57 -2.41
CA ASP A 118 -11.49 -2.64 -2.06
C ASP A 118 -12.15 -2.10 -3.32
N ASP A 119 -12.83 -2.98 -4.06
CA ASP A 119 -13.53 -2.65 -5.31
C ASP A 119 -14.55 -1.50 -5.15
N GLU A 120 -15.24 -1.48 -4.01
CA GLU A 120 -16.21 -0.41 -3.69
C GLU A 120 -15.55 0.89 -3.24
N GLY A 121 -14.26 0.87 -2.88
CA GLY A 121 -13.51 2.06 -2.47
C GLY A 121 -13.93 2.60 -1.12
N ARG A 122 -14.33 1.72 -0.21
CA ARG A 122 -14.85 2.06 1.12
C ARG A 122 -13.79 2.70 2.01
N TYR A 123 -12.54 2.25 1.88
CA TYR A 123 -11.38 2.74 2.62
C TYR A 123 -10.31 3.31 1.68
N PHE A 124 -10.16 2.70 0.51
CA PHE A 124 -9.17 3.07 -0.50
C PHE A 124 -9.90 3.44 -1.79
N PRO A 125 -10.43 4.68 -1.89
CA PRO A 125 -11.23 5.10 -3.05
C PRO A 125 -10.41 5.32 -4.32
N ASP A 126 -9.09 5.50 -4.17
CA ASP A 126 -8.19 5.76 -5.29
C ASP A 126 -8.14 4.57 -6.26
N ARG A 127 -8.20 4.87 -7.55
CA ARG A 127 -8.14 3.91 -8.67
C ARG A 127 -6.96 4.17 -9.58
N PHE A 128 -6.36 5.35 -9.48
CA PHE A 128 -5.16 5.73 -10.21
C PHE A 128 -4.14 6.33 -9.27
N VAL A 129 -2.87 6.05 -9.53
CA VAL A 129 -1.73 6.78 -9.00
C VAL A 129 -0.90 7.30 -10.15
N VAL A 130 -0.52 8.57 -10.08
CA VAL A 130 0.19 9.27 -11.13
C VAL A 130 1.54 9.72 -10.61
N GLU A 131 2.60 9.24 -11.24
CA GLU A 131 3.99 9.62 -10.94
C GLU A 131 4.51 10.54 -12.04
N VAL A 132 4.78 11.79 -11.70
CA VAL A 132 5.30 12.79 -12.64
C VAL A 132 6.69 13.20 -12.20
N CYS A 133 7.65 13.10 -13.10
CA CYS A 133 8.97 13.68 -12.94
C CYS A 133 9.24 14.60 -14.15
N ILE A 134 9.35 15.90 -13.90
CA ILE A 134 9.70 16.88 -14.95
C ILE A 134 11.20 17.17 -14.87
N SER A 135 11.69 17.38 -13.66
CA SER A 135 13.08 17.74 -13.37
C SER A 135 13.53 17.12 -12.04
N LYS A 136 14.81 17.25 -11.70
CA LYS A 136 15.34 16.80 -10.39
C LYS A 136 14.66 17.45 -9.16
N LYS A 137 13.92 18.54 -9.36
CA LYS A 137 13.24 19.30 -8.30
C LYS A 137 11.71 19.23 -8.40
N GLU A 138 11.20 18.72 -9.51
CA GLU A 138 9.78 18.68 -9.83
C GLU A 138 9.39 17.22 -10.01
N TYR A 139 8.99 16.63 -8.89
CA TYR A 139 8.51 15.26 -8.79
C TYR A 139 7.21 15.27 -7.98
N TYR A 140 6.18 14.60 -8.49
CA TYR A 140 4.85 14.53 -7.90
C TYR A 140 4.37 13.08 -7.92
N THR A 141 3.71 12.68 -6.84
CA THR A 141 2.93 11.44 -6.78
C THR A 141 1.57 11.83 -6.24
N GLU A 142 0.53 11.64 -7.03
CA GLU A 142 -0.85 11.96 -6.66
C GLU A 142 -1.80 10.80 -6.95
N TYR A 143 -2.89 10.74 -6.20
CA TYR A 143 -3.85 9.64 -6.20
C TYR A 143 -5.23 10.16 -6.61
N PHE A 144 -5.95 9.37 -7.42
CA PHE A 144 -7.21 9.80 -8.01
C PHE A 144 -8.23 8.66 -8.02
N THR A 145 -9.49 9.02 -7.82
CA THR A 145 -10.62 8.08 -7.88
C THR A 145 -11.03 7.73 -9.31
N ASP A 146 -10.72 8.57 -10.28
CA ASP A 146 -11.09 8.39 -11.68
C ASP A 146 -10.08 9.04 -12.65
N LEU A 147 -10.12 8.58 -13.90
CA LEU A 147 -9.18 9.00 -14.95
C LEU A 147 -9.42 10.45 -15.43
N GLN A 148 -10.64 10.98 -15.29
CA GLN A 148 -10.94 12.35 -15.69
C GLN A 148 -10.21 13.34 -14.75
N SER A 149 -10.28 13.08 -13.44
CA SER A 149 -9.55 13.85 -12.42
C SER A 149 -8.02 13.81 -12.63
N VAL A 150 -7.47 12.67 -13.08
CA VAL A 150 -6.05 12.56 -13.47
C VAL A 150 -5.71 13.56 -14.58
N TYR A 151 -6.55 13.64 -15.61
CA TYR A 151 -6.29 14.53 -16.74
C TYR A 151 -6.42 15.99 -16.35
N GLU A 152 -7.45 16.38 -15.61
CA GLU A 152 -7.62 17.75 -15.10
C GLU A 152 -6.40 18.21 -14.29
N TRP A 153 -5.88 17.36 -13.40
CA TRP A 153 -4.68 17.67 -12.64
C TRP A 153 -3.42 17.80 -13.53
N LEU A 154 -3.28 16.94 -14.54
CA LEU A 154 -2.18 17.07 -15.50
C LEU A 154 -2.30 18.35 -16.33
N GLU A 155 -3.49 18.85 -16.64
CA GLU A 155 -3.67 20.13 -17.34
C GLU A 155 -3.08 21.29 -16.52
N GLU A 156 -3.29 21.29 -15.21
CA GLU A 156 -2.75 22.30 -14.28
C GLU A 156 -1.21 22.27 -14.23
N ILE A 157 -0.62 21.07 -14.20
CA ILE A 157 0.84 20.90 -14.15
C ILE A 157 1.50 21.26 -15.48
N CYS A 158 0.86 20.90 -16.58
CA CYS A 158 1.46 20.99 -17.90
C CYS A 158 1.17 22.32 -18.60
N ASP A 159 0.20 23.11 -18.11
CA ASP A 159 -0.37 24.30 -18.78
C ASP A 159 -0.80 23.98 -20.22
N MET A 160 -1.37 22.79 -20.41
CA MET A 160 -1.78 22.22 -21.69
C MET A 160 -3.03 21.37 -21.50
N GLN A 161 -3.91 21.32 -22.50
CA GLN A 161 -5.06 20.44 -22.47
C GLN A 161 -4.64 18.96 -22.54
N VAL A 162 -5.24 18.11 -21.71
CA VAL A 162 -4.96 16.68 -21.59
C VAL A 162 -6.30 15.95 -21.57
N GLN A 163 -6.53 15.11 -22.58
CA GLN A 163 -7.80 14.36 -22.69
C GLN A 163 -7.56 12.87 -22.96
N SER A 164 -6.29 12.49 -23.14
CA SER A 164 -5.91 11.13 -23.50
C SER A 164 -4.48 10.83 -23.10
N LYS A 165 -4.15 9.53 -23.06
CA LYS A 165 -2.77 9.08 -22.87
C LYS A 165 -1.82 9.57 -23.97
N LEU A 166 -2.31 9.79 -25.20
CA LEU A 166 -1.50 10.34 -26.28
C LEU A 166 -1.06 11.77 -26.01
N ASP A 167 -1.91 12.57 -25.35
CA ASP A 167 -1.56 13.93 -24.94
C ASP A 167 -0.46 13.91 -23.87
N VAL A 168 -0.58 13.00 -22.90
CA VAL A 168 0.45 12.77 -21.87
C VAL A 168 1.78 12.39 -22.51
N ASP A 169 1.79 11.43 -23.44
CA ASP A 169 3.01 11.01 -24.16
C ASP A 169 3.64 12.17 -24.95
N ALA A 170 2.82 13.01 -25.58
CA ALA A 170 3.27 14.19 -26.31
C ALA A 170 3.93 15.22 -25.37
N ILE A 171 3.32 15.50 -24.22
CA ILE A 171 3.84 16.41 -23.20
C ILE A 171 5.18 15.89 -22.63
N VAL A 172 5.23 14.62 -22.24
CA VAL A 172 6.47 13.98 -21.76
C VAL A 172 7.56 14.05 -22.84
N GLY A 173 7.20 13.86 -24.11
CA GLY A 173 8.11 14.02 -25.25
C GLY A 173 8.69 15.44 -25.35
N GLN A 174 7.91 16.48 -25.03
CA GLN A 174 8.40 17.86 -24.97
C GLN A 174 9.34 18.08 -23.78
N TRP A 175 8.97 17.62 -22.58
CA TRP A 175 9.83 17.72 -21.40
C TRP A 175 11.17 17.03 -21.60
N ARG A 176 11.19 15.85 -22.25
CA ARG A 176 12.40 15.08 -22.54
C ARG A 176 13.42 15.80 -23.43
N LYS A 177 12.98 16.78 -24.24
CA LYS A 177 13.91 17.63 -25.01
C LYS A 177 14.81 18.48 -24.11
N LYS A 178 14.34 18.81 -22.91
CA LYS A 178 15.07 19.61 -21.91
C LYS A 178 15.59 18.75 -20.75
N TYR A 179 14.84 17.74 -20.35
CA TYR A 179 15.11 16.90 -19.19
C TYR A 179 14.99 15.42 -19.58
N ALA A 180 16.11 14.78 -19.92
CA ALA A 180 16.12 13.42 -20.48
C ALA A 180 15.44 12.34 -19.60
N HIS A 181 15.33 12.57 -18.29
CA HIS A 181 14.70 11.66 -17.33
C HIS A 181 13.21 11.92 -17.12
N ALA A 182 12.63 12.93 -17.78
CA ALA A 182 11.25 13.29 -17.57
C ALA A 182 10.30 12.14 -17.95
N HIS A 183 9.28 11.93 -17.12
CA HIS A 183 8.25 10.90 -17.31
C HIS A 183 6.96 11.30 -16.61
N CYS A 184 5.86 10.73 -17.10
CA CYS A 184 4.57 10.72 -16.44
C CYS A 184 4.04 9.30 -16.59
N TYR A 185 3.82 8.62 -15.47
CA TYR A 185 3.23 7.29 -15.44
C TYR A 185 1.88 7.37 -14.75
N ILE A 186 0.86 6.83 -15.41
CA ILE A 186 -0.48 6.67 -14.85
C ILE A 186 -0.65 5.17 -14.62
N HIS A 187 -0.74 4.78 -13.36
CA HIS A 187 -0.96 3.40 -12.94
C HIS A 187 -2.40 3.24 -12.46
N GLU A 188 -3.09 2.25 -12.99
CA GLU A 188 -4.42 1.85 -12.53
C GLU A 188 -4.27 0.72 -11.51
N TYR A 189 -4.93 0.83 -10.36
CA TYR A 189 -4.98 -0.25 -9.38
C TYR A 189 -5.81 -1.40 -9.94
N LYS A 190 -5.22 -2.60 -9.99
CA LYS A 190 -5.93 -3.81 -10.38
C LYS A 190 -6.70 -4.35 -9.18
N ILE A 191 -7.96 -4.73 -9.42
CA ILE A 191 -8.75 -5.42 -8.40
C ILE A 191 -8.22 -6.84 -8.22
N SER A 192 -7.75 -7.16 -7.01
CA SER A 192 -7.42 -8.52 -6.61
C SER A 192 -8.69 -9.27 -6.20
N ALA A 193 -8.77 -10.53 -6.62
CA ALA A 193 -9.86 -11.45 -6.27
C ALA A 193 -9.64 -12.09 -4.90
#